data_AF-A0A368DUJ2-F1
#
_entry.id   AF-A0A368DUJ2-F1
#
_cell.length_a   1.000
_cell.length_b   1.000
_cell.length_c   1.000
_cell.angle_alpha   90.00
_cell.angle_beta   90.00
_cell.angle_gamma   90.00
#
_symmetry.space_group_name_H-M   'P 1'
#
loop_
_entity.id
_entity.type
_entity.pdbx_description
1 polymer ?
#
loop_
_entity_poly.entity_id
_entity_poly.type
_entity_poly.pdbx_seq_one_letter_code
_entity_poly.pdbx_strand_id
1 'polypeptide(L)'
;MELFIMNLLKKIFAILLLLFSPFALFSDGHKNVCNEDDISTLFDLIYGNYLPFEPPLDEEGNVSLSPEEMFVMKSKHFFNQIKKVEPVKISLATYASLSKEVPEALSDFETRIKIILPDCQIISLYRGAPIEKITTDFETAQIISKTALDAKLNSFTFFAANKINLTPLDFSVASNMLKNDYSFDPEVLTNLMPKKVVDRYFPGKIIPIANLSEAALLTFISRNGKIENTPKEVFFIKPKSFSGVSESFSAIMLDDNGNLETFAALNTDLIVQLFNRYGIKTETISLKEVFTDETGSCSLDPAGRWYQLIGGRKIRNCPFFSMTRKMLKNRNYLKTVDFVEQNTNFVRLDEIIRKHVLKGSVDG
;
A
#
# COMPACT_ATOMS: atom_id res chain seq x y z
N MET A 1 -32.17 35.48 26.70
CA MET A 1 -30.94 35.51 25.88
C MET A 1 -30.34 34.12 25.71
N GLU A 2 -30.28 33.31 26.78
CA GLU A 2 -29.78 31.92 26.74
C GLU A 2 -30.62 30.95 25.88
N LEU A 3 -31.97 31.05 25.91
CA LEU A 3 -32.83 30.19 25.09
C LEU A 3 -32.67 30.42 23.56
N PHE A 4 -32.27 31.63 23.16
CA PHE A 4 -32.10 31.99 21.75
C PHE A 4 -30.78 31.45 21.19
N ILE A 5 -29.72 31.49 22.01
CA ILE A 5 -28.39 30.94 21.70
C ILE A 5 -28.45 29.41 21.57
N MET A 6 -29.19 28.74 22.46
CA MET A 6 -29.33 27.28 22.44
C MET A 6 -30.12 26.78 21.21
N ASN A 7 -31.10 27.55 20.74
CA ASN A 7 -31.87 27.21 19.53
C ASN A 7 -31.09 27.53 18.23
N LEU A 8 -30.16 28.49 18.28
CA LEU A 8 -29.26 28.82 17.17
C LEU A 8 -28.16 27.76 17.02
N LEU A 9 -27.60 27.27 18.13
CA LEU A 9 -26.63 26.17 18.15
C LEU A 9 -27.22 24.85 17.62
N LYS A 10 -28.46 24.51 18.00
CA LYS A 10 -29.15 23.31 17.46
C LYS A 10 -29.38 23.38 15.95
N LYS A 11 -29.69 24.57 15.41
CA LYS A 11 -29.89 24.77 13.97
C LYS A 11 -28.58 24.72 13.18
N ILE A 12 -27.49 25.26 13.73
CA ILE A 12 -26.16 25.17 13.12
C ILE A 12 -25.66 23.71 13.11
N PHE A 13 -25.93 22.94 14.17
CA PHE A 13 -25.54 21.54 14.27
C PHE A 13 -26.33 20.63 13.30
N ALA A 14 -27.62 20.91 13.09
CA ALA A 14 -28.44 20.18 12.10
C ALA A 14 -28.00 20.43 10.64
N ILE A 15 -27.46 21.61 10.35
CA ILE A 15 -26.91 21.96 9.02
C ILE A 15 -25.54 21.29 8.81
N LEU A 16 -24.73 21.14 9.87
CA LEU A 16 -23.47 20.38 9.81
C LEU A 16 -23.73 18.89 9.54
N LEU A 17 -24.76 18.30 10.16
CA LEU A 17 -25.19 16.91 9.95
C LEU A 17 -25.69 16.63 8.52
N LEU A 18 -26.23 17.64 7.83
CA LEU A 18 -26.65 17.53 6.42
C LEU A 18 -25.48 17.72 5.42
N LEU A 19 -24.38 18.34 5.84
CA LEU A 19 -23.16 18.48 5.03
C LEU A 19 -22.18 17.29 5.19
N PHE A 20 -22.37 16.48 6.23
CA PHE A 20 -21.66 15.22 6.48
C PHE A 20 -22.47 13.97 6.09
N SER A 21 -23.41 14.08 5.16
CA SER A 21 -23.89 12.88 4.46
C SER A 21 -22.69 12.28 3.71
N PRO A 22 -22.31 11.01 3.95
CA PRO A 22 -21.20 10.43 3.23
C PRO A 22 -21.60 10.37 1.76
N PHE A 23 -20.86 11.06 0.91
CA PHE A 23 -20.72 10.61 -0.47
C PHE A 23 -20.22 9.17 -0.38
N ALA A 24 -21.14 8.23 -0.57
CA ALA A 24 -20.85 6.82 -0.72
C ALA A 24 -20.07 6.67 -2.02
N LEU A 25 -18.75 6.87 -1.93
CA LEU A 25 -17.82 6.31 -2.89
C LEU A 25 -17.85 4.80 -2.68
N PHE A 26 -18.58 4.14 -3.57
CA PHE A 26 -18.56 2.70 -3.73
C PHE A 26 -17.12 2.25 -4.03
N SER A 27 -16.53 1.55 -3.07
CA SER A 27 -15.49 0.57 -3.31
C SER A 27 -15.97 -0.71 -2.64
N ASP A 28 -16.34 -1.67 -3.48
CA ASP A 28 -16.85 -2.98 -3.09
C ASP A 28 -15.68 -3.86 -2.65
N GLY A 29 -15.80 -4.45 -1.47
CA GLY A 29 -14.75 -5.21 -0.81
C GLY A 29 -15.07 -5.30 0.69
N HIS A 30 -15.69 -6.41 1.09
CA HIS A 30 -16.03 -6.82 2.46
C HIS A 30 -15.59 -5.85 3.57
N LYS A 31 -16.39 -4.82 3.87
CA LYS A 31 -16.26 -4.11 5.15
C LYS A 31 -16.68 -5.06 6.25
N ASN A 32 -15.71 -5.57 7.01
CA ASN A 32 -16.00 -6.17 8.30
C ASN A 32 -16.74 -5.11 9.12
N VAL A 33 -18.01 -5.35 9.42
CA VAL A 33 -18.78 -4.48 10.33
C VAL A 33 -18.23 -4.77 11.71
N CYS A 34 -17.35 -3.90 12.19
CA CYS A 34 -16.80 -4.01 13.53
C CYS A 34 -17.86 -3.57 14.55
N ASN A 35 -17.87 -4.21 15.73
CA ASN A 35 -18.77 -3.85 16.81
C ASN A 35 -18.24 -2.59 17.54
N GLU A 36 -18.67 -1.42 17.06
CA GLU A 36 -18.46 -0.11 17.68
C GLU A 36 -19.60 0.20 18.66
N ASP A 37 -19.29 0.93 19.73
CA ASP A 37 -20.32 1.47 20.61
C ASP A 37 -20.97 2.71 19.96
N ASP A 38 -22.22 3.01 20.32
CA ASP A 38 -22.88 4.23 19.84
C ASP A 38 -22.11 5.47 20.31
N ILE A 39 -21.99 6.47 19.44
CA ILE A 39 -21.27 7.72 19.72
C ILE A 39 -21.85 8.44 20.96
N SER A 40 -23.13 8.23 21.30
CA SER A 40 -23.73 8.75 22.53
C SER A 40 -22.97 8.26 23.77
N THR A 41 -22.49 7.03 23.76
CA THR A 41 -21.73 6.43 24.87
C THR A 41 -20.38 7.15 25.07
N LEU A 42 -19.74 7.57 23.96
CA LEU A 42 -18.54 8.39 24.03
C LEU A 42 -18.85 9.77 24.61
N PHE A 43 -19.95 10.39 24.19
CA PHE A 43 -20.34 11.71 24.72
C PHE A 43 -20.73 11.64 26.20
N ASP A 44 -21.40 10.59 26.63
CA ASP A 44 -21.70 10.36 28.05
C ASP A 44 -20.41 10.20 28.88
N LEU A 45 -19.39 9.55 28.31
CA LEU A 45 -18.06 9.47 28.93
C LEU A 45 -17.37 10.84 28.99
N ILE A 46 -17.43 11.67 27.95
CA ILE A 46 -16.70 12.96 27.91
C ILE A 46 -17.40 14.04 28.74
N TYR A 47 -18.73 14.12 28.66
CA TYR A 47 -19.56 15.16 29.29
C TYR A 47 -20.16 14.72 30.63
N GLY A 48 -19.66 13.62 31.19
CA GLY A 48 -20.00 13.20 32.54
C GLY A 48 -19.67 14.27 33.58
N ASN A 49 -20.33 14.18 34.74
CA ASN A 49 -20.11 15.13 35.83
C ASN A 49 -18.82 14.80 36.59
N TYR A 50 -17.70 15.34 36.13
CA TYR A 50 -16.37 15.13 36.73
C TYR A 50 -15.90 16.35 37.51
N LEU A 51 -15.18 16.09 38.60
CA LEU A 51 -14.40 17.11 39.28
C LEU A 51 -13.27 17.57 38.37
N PRO A 52 -13.09 18.88 38.16
CA PRO A 52 -11.97 19.41 37.38
C PRO A 52 -10.65 19.05 38.06
N PHE A 53 -9.59 18.92 37.26
CA PHE A 53 -8.24 18.75 37.79
C PHE A 53 -7.64 20.11 38.16
N GLU A 54 -7.22 20.26 39.40
CA GLU A 54 -6.52 21.45 39.88
C GLU A 54 -5.03 21.13 40.03
N PRO A 55 -4.13 21.78 39.24
CA PRO A 55 -2.70 21.54 39.36
C PRO A 55 -2.19 22.11 40.70
N PRO A 56 -1.28 21.42 41.39
CA PRO A 56 -0.66 21.96 42.60
C PRO A 56 0.19 23.18 42.25
N LEU A 57 0.05 24.22 43.07
CA LEU A 57 0.75 25.49 42.91
C LEU A 57 1.83 25.64 43.98
N ASP A 58 2.92 26.34 43.66
CA ASP A 58 3.92 26.81 44.63
C ASP A 58 3.42 28.06 45.40
N GLU A 59 4.26 28.58 46.30
CA GLU A 59 3.92 29.75 47.13
C GLU A 59 3.71 31.02 46.28
N GLU A 60 4.30 31.06 45.09
CA GLU A 60 4.19 32.12 44.10
C GLU A 60 3.00 31.93 43.13
N GLY A 61 2.25 30.84 43.26
CA GLY A 61 1.08 30.53 42.43
C GLY A 61 1.39 29.91 41.07
N ASN A 62 2.63 29.48 40.82
CA ASN A 62 3.02 28.76 39.60
C ASN A 62 2.83 27.26 39.78
N VAL A 63 2.68 26.52 38.68
CA VAL A 63 2.56 25.06 38.74
C VAL A 63 3.87 24.45 39.24
N SER A 64 3.81 23.73 40.36
CA SER A 64 4.98 23.23 41.08
C SER A 64 5.56 21.91 40.54
N LEU A 65 4.85 21.26 39.60
CA LEU A 65 5.22 19.96 39.05
C LEU A 65 5.79 20.06 37.64
N SER A 66 6.69 19.14 37.31
CA SER A 66 7.12 18.93 35.93
C SER A 66 5.95 18.48 35.03
N PRO A 67 6.02 18.69 33.71
CA PRO A 67 4.98 18.23 32.77
C PRO A 67 4.67 16.73 32.91
N GLU A 68 5.68 15.90 33.13
CA GLU A 68 5.55 14.46 33.36
C GLU A 68 4.73 14.14 34.61
N GLU A 69 5.05 14.77 35.73
CA GLU A 69 4.36 14.57 37.00
C GLU A 69 2.92 15.09 36.93
N MET A 70 2.74 16.24 36.28
CA MET A 70 1.42 16.82 36.02
C MET A 70 0.54 15.87 35.22
N PHE A 71 1.08 15.26 34.16
CA PHE A 71 0.36 14.25 33.38
C PHE A 71 -0.06 13.06 34.25
N VAL A 72 0.85 12.52 35.06
CA VAL A 72 0.56 11.35 35.91
C VAL A 72 -0.53 11.69 36.94
N MET A 73 -0.45 12.86 37.56
CA MET A 73 -1.47 13.31 38.52
C MET A 73 -2.82 13.54 37.86
N LYS A 74 -2.86 14.25 36.72
CA LYS A 74 -4.09 14.48 35.94
C LYS A 74 -4.72 13.16 35.49
N SER A 75 -3.91 12.25 34.95
CA SER A 75 -4.36 10.92 34.52
C SER A 75 -4.95 10.11 35.68
N LYS A 76 -4.28 10.10 36.84
CA LYS A 76 -4.77 9.42 38.03
C LYS A 76 -6.06 10.03 38.56
N HIS A 77 -6.17 11.36 38.51
CA HIS A 77 -7.38 12.10 38.90
C HIS A 77 -8.59 11.66 38.08
N PHE A 78 -8.52 11.74 36.75
CA PHE A 78 -9.63 11.31 35.89
C PHE A 78 -9.87 9.81 35.94
N PHE A 79 -8.81 8.99 35.94
CA PHE A 79 -8.93 7.53 36.07
C PHE A 79 -9.74 7.13 37.31
N ASN A 80 -9.48 7.75 38.46
CA ASN A 80 -10.22 7.44 39.68
C ASN A 80 -11.72 7.72 39.59
N GLN A 81 -12.12 8.71 38.78
CA GLN A 81 -13.51 9.07 38.54
C GLN A 81 -14.19 8.13 37.53
N ILE A 82 -13.47 7.71 36.48
CA ILE A 82 -14.01 6.86 35.40
C ILE A 82 -13.72 5.37 35.55
N LYS A 83 -13.04 4.94 36.62
CA LYS A 83 -12.63 3.53 36.80
C LYS A 83 -13.79 2.52 36.85
N LYS A 84 -15.03 2.95 37.11
CA LYS A 84 -16.20 2.07 37.11
C LYS A 84 -17.00 2.11 35.79
N VAL A 85 -16.69 3.06 34.91
CA VAL A 85 -17.33 3.18 33.60
C VAL A 85 -16.80 2.10 32.68
N GLU A 86 -17.68 1.49 31.88
CA GLU A 86 -17.27 0.50 30.89
C GLU A 86 -16.43 1.16 29.79
N PRO A 87 -15.39 0.48 29.26
CA PRO A 87 -14.62 1.03 28.16
C PRO A 87 -15.48 1.22 26.90
N VAL A 88 -15.38 2.39 26.30
CA VAL A 88 -16.06 2.76 25.05
C VAL A 88 -15.16 2.45 23.87
N LYS A 89 -15.70 1.75 22.87
CA LYS A 89 -15.02 1.35 21.65
C LYS A 89 -15.46 2.24 20.48
N ILE A 90 -14.49 2.91 19.88
CA ILE A 90 -14.71 3.80 18.72
C ILE A 90 -13.74 3.44 17.60
N SER A 91 -14.14 3.62 16.35
CA SER A 91 -13.20 3.45 15.22
C SER A 91 -12.06 4.46 15.23
N LEU A 92 -10.95 4.07 14.60
CA LEU A 92 -9.84 4.96 14.29
C LEU A 92 -10.30 6.20 13.52
N ALA A 93 -11.27 6.06 12.60
CA ALA A 93 -11.81 7.18 11.85
C ALA A 93 -12.50 8.21 12.77
N THR A 94 -13.34 7.75 13.69
CA THR A 94 -13.99 8.61 14.70
C THR A 94 -12.96 9.30 15.59
N TYR A 95 -11.99 8.54 16.11
CA TYR A 95 -10.90 9.10 16.92
C TYR A 95 -10.09 10.17 16.15
N ALA A 96 -9.78 9.90 14.89
CA ALA A 96 -9.04 10.80 14.02
C ALA A 96 -9.83 12.09 13.72
N SER A 97 -11.13 11.99 13.48
CA SER A 97 -11.99 13.16 13.27
C SER A 97 -12.02 14.05 14.51
N LEU A 98 -12.29 13.47 15.69
CA LEU A 98 -12.38 14.22 16.94
C LEU A 98 -11.04 14.87 17.32
N SER A 99 -9.94 14.12 17.20
CA SER A 99 -8.60 14.62 17.55
C SER A 99 -8.11 15.72 16.59
N LYS A 100 -8.59 15.71 15.34
CA LYS A 100 -8.28 16.75 14.35
C LYS A 100 -9.00 18.06 14.65
N GLU A 101 -10.26 17.98 15.11
CA GLU A 101 -11.07 19.15 15.44
C GLU A 101 -10.70 19.75 16.80
N VAL A 102 -10.51 18.90 17.81
CA VAL A 102 -10.16 19.31 19.17
C VAL A 102 -9.00 18.45 19.68
N PRO A 103 -7.75 18.91 19.49
CA PRO A 103 -6.58 18.23 20.01
C PRO A 103 -6.72 17.98 21.52
N GLU A 104 -6.28 16.81 21.97
CA GLU A 104 -6.27 16.38 23.38
C GLU A 104 -7.65 16.21 24.05
N ALA A 105 -8.77 16.41 23.34
CA ALA A 105 -10.12 16.28 23.90
C ALA A 105 -10.39 14.93 24.58
N LEU A 106 -9.72 13.88 24.12
CA LEU A 106 -9.89 12.51 24.60
C LEU A 106 -8.81 12.10 25.63
N SER A 107 -7.80 12.94 25.88
CA SER A 107 -6.61 12.61 26.67
C SER A 107 -6.96 12.15 28.10
N ASP A 108 -7.91 12.83 28.73
CA ASP A 108 -8.35 12.55 30.11
C ASP A 108 -9.14 11.23 30.23
N PHE A 109 -9.65 10.71 29.12
CA PHE A 109 -10.51 9.54 29.05
C PHE A 109 -9.85 8.33 28.36
N GLU A 110 -8.59 8.45 27.91
CA GLU A 110 -7.87 7.41 27.15
C GLU A 110 -7.92 6.03 27.80
N THR A 111 -7.88 5.95 29.14
CA THR A 111 -7.92 4.67 29.88
C THR A 111 -9.24 3.90 29.73
N ARG A 112 -10.30 4.59 29.28
CA ARG A 112 -11.62 4.04 28.99
C ARG A 112 -12.00 4.12 27.51
N ILE A 113 -11.11 4.61 26.65
CA ILE A 113 -11.31 4.59 25.20
C ILE A 113 -10.53 3.44 24.59
N LYS A 114 -11.19 2.67 23.73
CA LYS A 114 -10.62 1.60 22.94
C LYS A 114 -10.76 1.95 21.47
N ILE A 115 -9.67 1.87 20.71
CA ILE A 115 -9.68 2.20 19.29
C ILE A 115 -9.82 0.91 18.49
N ILE A 116 -10.84 0.86 17.65
CA ILE A 116 -11.07 -0.20 16.68
C ILE A 116 -10.36 0.16 15.38
N LEU A 117 -9.43 -0.70 14.96
CA LEU A 117 -8.71 -0.60 13.70
C LEU A 117 -9.56 -1.13 12.53
N PRO A 118 -9.18 -0.85 11.27
CA PRO A 118 -10.00 -1.23 10.11
C PRO A 118 -10.27 -2.73 9.97
N ASP A 119 -9.41 -3.57 10.54
CA ASP A 119 -9.55 -5.04 10.60
C ASP A 119 -10.23 -5.54 11.89
N CYS A 120 -10.91 -4.64 12.59
CA CYS A 120 -11.58 -4.87 13.87
C CYS A 120 -10.69 -5.24 15.06
N GLN A 121 -9.36 -5.15 14.93
CA GLN A 121 -8.47 -5.25 16.09
C GLN A 121 -8.70 -4.07 17.03
N ILE A 122 -8.65 -4.34 18.34
CA ILE A 122 -8.86 -3.33 19.37
C ILE A 122 -7.51 -3.00 20.02
N ILE A 123 -7.18 -1.71 20.06
CA ILE A 123 -5.98 -1.20 20.72
C ILE A 123 -6.33 -0.20 21.82
N SER A 124 -5.38 -0.01 22.72
CA SER A 124 -5.47 0.92 23.86
C SER A 124 -4.51 2.08 23.64
N LEU A 125 -4.83 3.21 24.27
CA LEU A 125 -4.00 4.41 24.20
C LEU A 125 -3.30 4.66 25.54
N TYR A 126 -2.11 5.23 25.45
CA TYR A 126 -1.43 5.89 26.55
C TYR A 126 -0.69 7.12 26.02
N ARG A 127 -1.03 8.31 26.54
CA ARG A 127 -0.49 9.59 26.06
C ARG A 127 -0.75 9.80 24.56
N GLY A 128 -1.96 9.49 24.13
CA GLY A 128 -2.40 9.60 22.74
C GLY A 128 -1.71 8.61 21.79
N ALA A 129 -0.93 7.65 22.31
CA ALA A 129 -0.19 6.69 21.51
C ALA A 129 -0.72 5.25 21.70
N PRO A 130 -0.91 4.49 20.61
CA PRO A 130 -1.13 3.05 20.67
C PRO A 130 -0.01 2.33 21.43
N ILE A 131 -0.40 1.43 22.34
CA ILE A 131 0.56 0.72 23.22
C ILE A 131 0.96 -0.63 22.61
N GLU A 132 -0.01 -1.30 21.99
CA GLU A 132 0.13 -2.65 21.46
C GLU A 132 1.09 -2.73 20.27
N LYS A 133 1.59 -3.94 20.03
CA LYS A 133 2.11 -4.34 18.70
C LYS A 133 1.07 -5.26 18.09
N ILE A 134 0.72 -5.03 16.84
CA ILE A 134 -0.30 -5.82 16.15
C ILE A 134 0.30 -6.52 14.93
N THR A 135 -0.45 -7.48 14.40
CA THR A 135 -0.16 -8.09 13.11
C THR A 135 -1.38 -7.90 12.21
N THR A 136 -1.19 -7.33 11.03
CA THR A 136 -2.28 -7.12 10.05
C THR A 136 -1.72 -7.15 8.62
N ASP A 137 -2.59 -7.13 7.63
CA ASP A 137 -2.20 -7.09 6.22
C ASP A 137 -1.67 -5.71 5.80
N PHE A 138 -1.02 -5.68 4.64
CA PHE A 138 -0.37 -4.47 4.15
C PHE A 138 -1.37 -3.39 3.72
N GLU A 139 -2.57 -3.77 3.27
CA GLU A 139 -3.63 -2.84 2.91
C GLU A 139 -4.15 -2.11 4.15
N THR A 140 -4.46 -2.84 5.21
CA THR A 140 -4.89 -2.31 6.50
C THR A 140 -3.83 -1.40 7.10
N ALA A 141 -2.55 -1.78 7.04
CA ALA A 141 -1.45 -0.93 7.49
C ALA A 141 -1.40 0.41 6.74
N GLN A 142 -1.69 0.41 5.42
CA GLN A 142 -1.79 1.62 4.61
C GLN A 142 -3.00 2.47 4.99
N ILE A 143 -4.17 1.86 5.23
CA ILE A 143 -5.39 2.57 5.66
C ILE A 143 -5.16 3.26 7.02
N ILE A 144 -4.52 2.57 7.98
CA ILE A 144 -4.17 3.14 9.28
C ILE A 144 -3.23 4.34 9.10
N SER A 145 -2.16 4.17 8.31
CA SER A 145 -1.20 5.25 8.05
C SER A 145 -1.85 6.44 7.35
N LYS A 146 -2.72 6.21 6.37
CA LYS A 146 -3.44 7.27 5.65
C LYS A 146 -4.34 8.06 6.59
N THR A 147 -5.16 7.36 7.37
CA THR A 147 -6.05 7.99 8.36
C THR A 147 -5.27 8.83 9.36
N ALA A 148 -4.11 8.34 9.82
CA ALA A 148 -3.24 9.07 10.74
C ALA A 148 -2.64 10.33 10.10
N LEU A 149 -2.16 10.25 8.86
CA LEU A 149 -1.61 11.39 8.12
C LEU A 149 -2.67 12.48 7.87
N ASP A 150 -3.85 12.10 7.39
CA ASP A 150 -4.96 13.03 7.08
C ASP A 150 -5.47 13.79 8.31
N ALA A 151 -5.33 13.18 9.50
CA ALA A 151 -5.68 13.76 10.79
C ALA A 151 -4.48 14.30 11.58
N LYS A 152 -3.26 14.25 11.03
CA LYS A 152 -2.01 14.70 11.67
C LYS A 152 -1.73 14.03 13.02
N LEU A 153 -2.09 12.76 13.15
CA LEU A 153 -1.88 11.94 14.35
C LEU A 153 -0.48 11.33 14.37
N ASN A 154 0.53 12.11 14.76
CA ASN A 154 1.94 11.67 14.75
C ASN A 154 2.19 10.34 15.49
N SER A 155 1.49 10.09 16.59
CA SER A 155 1.60 8.84 17.35
C SER A 155 1.10 7.63 16.57
N PHE A 156 0.00 7.77 15.82
CA PHE A 156 -0.53 6.73 14.95
C PHE A 156 0.29 6.55 13.67
N THR A 157 0.84 7.64 13.14
CA THR A 157 1.81 7.60 12.04
C THR A 157 3.03 6.77 12.44
N PHE A 158 3.56 7.00 13.65
CA PHE A 158 4.66 6.21 14.22
C PHE A 158 4.25 4.74 14.47
N PHE A 159 3.06 4.51 15.02
CA PHE A 159 2.51 3.17 15.24
C PHE A 159 2.43 2.39 13.93
N ALA A 160 1.85 2.98 12.88
CA ALA A 160 1.68 2.36 11.58
C ALA A 160 3.02 1.91 10.99
N ALA A 161 4.06 2.73 11.11
CA ALA A 161 5.39 2.43 10.57
C ALA A 161 6.20 1.43 11.43
N ASN A 162 6.05 1.46 12.76
CA ASN A 162 7.01 0.80 13.68
C ASN A 162 6.42 -0.30 14.59
N LYS A 163 5.09 -0.37 14.74
CA LYS A 163 4.41 -1.27 15.69
C LYS A 163 3.48 -2.28 15.02
N ILE A 164 3.27 -2.15 13.71
CA ILE A 164 2.55 -3.12 12.90
C ILE A 164 3.55 -4.12 12.29
N ASN A 165 3.34 -5.41 12.57
CA ASN A 165 3.92 -6.51 11.81
C ASN A 165 3.01 -6.85 10.64
N LEU A 166 3.58 -7.15 9.48
CA LEU A 166 2.83 -7.47 8.27
C LEU A 166 2.59 -8.97 8.18
N THR A 167 1.36 -9.37 7.86
CA THR A 167 1.08 -10.75 7.46
C THR A 167 1.77 -11.07 6.13
N PRO A 168 2.09 -12.35 5.88
CA PRO A 168 2.64 -12.74 4.59
C PRO A 168 1.70 -12.42 3.42
N LEU A 169 2.28 -12.12 2.26
CA LEU A 169 1.57 -11.99 0.98
C LEU A 169 1.86 -13.21 0.13
N ASP A 170 0.86 -13.70 -0.59
CA ASP A 170 1.11 -14.65 -1.67
C ASP A 170 1.82 -13.93 -2.84
N PHE A 171 2.71 -14.62 -3.54
CA PHE A 171 3.41 -14.06 -4.71
C PHE A 171 2.43 -13.56 -5.80
N SER A 172 1.28 -14.21 -6.00
CA SER A 172 0.25 -13.74 -6.94
C SER A 172 -0.30 -12.37 -6.55
N VAL A 173 -0.47 -12.11 -5.25
CA VAL A 173 -0.89 -10.79 -4.73
C VAL A 173 0.22 -9.77 -4.95
N ALA A 174 1.46 -10.12 -4.63
CA ALA A 174 2.62 -9.25 -4.88
C ALA A 174 2.77 -8.92 -6.38
N SER A 175 2.56 -9.88 -7.27
CA SER A 175 2.57 -9.68 -8.72
C SER A 175 1.42 -8.78 -9.18
N ASN A 176 0.22 -8.95 -8.61
CA ASN A 176 -0.92 -8.09 -8.94
C ASN A 176 -0.72 -6.64 -8.47
N MET A 177 -0.05 -6.40 -7.33
CA MET A 177 0.31 -5.05 -6.89
C MET A 177 1.12 -4.30 -7.95
N LEU A 178 2.05 -5.00 -8.64
CA LEU A 178 2.92 -4.44 -9.69
C LEU A 178 2.17 -4.02 -10.97
N LYS A 179 0.88 -4.36 -11.09
CA LYS A 179 0.08 -4.03 -12.29
C LYS A 179 -0.60 -2.66 -12.21
N ASN A 180 -0.65 -2.03 -11.02
CA ASN A 180 -1.37 -0.77 -10.83
C ASN A 180 -0.62 0.19 -9.90
N ASP A 181 0.01 1.22 -10.48
CA ASP A 181 0.66 2.27 -9.69
C ASP A 181 -0.34 3.16 -8.94
N TYR A 182 -1.54 3.36 -9.50
CA TYR A 182 -2.53 4.31 -8.97
C TYR A 182 -3.28 3.81 -7.73
N SER A 183 -3.09 2.55 -7.34
CA SER A 183 -3.65 2.02 -6.08
C SER A 183 -2.88 2.47 -4.84
N PHE A 184 -1.75 3.16 -5.00
CA PHE A 184 -0.87 3.52 -3.88
C PHE A 184 -0.72 5.03 -3.71
N ASP A 185 -0.56 5.44 -2.46
CA ASP A 185 -0.38 6.84 -2.08
C ASP A 185 1.11 7.10 -1.73
N PRO A 186 1.80 8.02 -2.44
CA PRO A 186 3.23 8.26 -2.24
C PRO A 186 3.55 8.70 -0.80
N GLU A 187 2.68 9.46 -0.15
CA GLU A 187 2.92 9.95 1.21
C GLU A 187 2.80 8.80 2.22
N VAL A 188 1.80 7.94 2.04
CA VAL A 188 1.61 6.73 2.85
C VAL A 188 2.82 5.79 2.71
N LEU A 189 3.25 5.51 1.48
CA LEU A 189 4.42 4.66 1.25
C LEU A 189 5.70 5.24 1.84
N THR A 190 5.92 6.55 1.66
CA THR A 190 7.09 7.24 2.22
C THR A 190 7.10 7.18 3.75
N ASN A 191 5.92 7.30 4.39
CA ASN A 191 5.79 7.20 5.84
C ASN A 191 6.03 5.77 6.37
N LEU A 192 5.49 4.76 5.69
CA LEU A 192 5.63 3.37 6.11
C LEU A 192 7.05 2.83 5.85
N MET A 193 7.71 3.30 4.79
CA MET A 193 9.03 2.82 4.41
C MET A 193 10.12 3.32 5.39
N PRO A 194 11.06 2.46 5.82
CA PRO A 194 12.18 2.91 6.64
C PRO A 194 12.98 4.00 5.92
N LYS A 195 13.28 5.11 6.60
CA LYS A 195 13.97 6.28 6.03
C LYS A 195 15.23 5.95 5.23
N LYS A 196 16.06 5.01 5.72
CA LYS A 196 17.29 4.57 5.02
C LYS A 196 17.02 3.93 3.65
N VAL A 197 15.85 3.31 3.47
CA VAL A 197 15.43 2.71 2.21
C VAL A 197 14.92 3.80 1.27
N VAL A 198 14.11 4.75 1.78
CA VAL A 198 13.68 5.94 1.03
C VAL A 198 14.90 6.69 0.49
N ASP A 199 15.85 7.04 1.35
CA ASP A 199 17.05 7.81 0.96
C ASP A 199 17.91 7.08 -0.10
N ARG A 200 17.91 5.74 -0.10
CA ARG A 200 18.68 4.92 -1.04
C ARG A 200 18.01 4.79 -2.41
N TYR A 201 16.70 4.56 -2.44
CA TYR A 201 15.95 4.24 -3.67
C TYR A 201 15.26 5.46 -4.28
N PHE A 202 14.97 6.46 -3.47
CA PHE A 202 14.25 7.68 -3.84
C PHE A 202 14.97 8.90 -3.23
N PRO A 203 16.17 9.28 -3.71
CA PRO A 203 16.99 10.34 -3.12
C PRO A 203 16.31 11.73 -3.12
N GLY A 204 15.29 11.95 -3.97
CA GLY A 204 14.44 13.14 -3.93
C GLY A 204 13.37 13.14 -2.84
N LYS A 205 13.27 12.08 -2.02
CA LYS A 205 12.25 11.82 -0.98
C LYS A 205 10.80 11.80 -1.46
N ILE A 206 10.60 11.92 -2.77
CA ILE A 206 9.31 11.81 -3.44
C ILE A 206 9.40 10.56 -4.30
N ILE A 207 8.50 9.62 -4.06
CA ILE A 207 8.36 8.42 -4.88
C ILE A 207 7.68 8.85 -6.19
N PRO A 208 8.31 8.66 -7.36
CA PRO A 208 7.67 8.98 -8.64
C PRO A 208 6.40 8.15 -8.83
N ILE A 209 5.36 8.77 -9.41
CA ILE A 209 4.07 8.09 -9.67
C ILE A 209 4.28 6.79 -10.45
N ALA A 210 5.16 6.81 -11.45
CA ALA A 210 5.47 5.65 -12.30
C ALA A 210 6.27 4.52 -11.61
N ASN A 211 6.58 4.65 -10.31
CA ASN A 211 7.29 3.63 -9.53
C ASN A 211 6.50 3.24 -8.27
N LEU A 212 5.23 3.66 -8.15
CA LEU A 212 4.47 3.50 -6.91
C LEU A 212 4.24 2.02 -6.57
N SER A 213 4.00 1.18 -7.57
CA SER A 213 3.77 -0.24 -7.35
C SER A 213 5.03 -0.99 -6.89
N GLU A 214 6.20 -0.71 -7.47
CA GLU A 214 7.47 -1.26 -6.99
C GLU A 214 7.84 -0.69 -5.62
N ALA A 215 7.56 0.59 -5.38
CA ALA A 215 7.79 1.22 -4.09
C ALA A 215 6.89 0.61 -3.01
N ALA A 216 5.66 0.23 -3.34
CA ALA A 216 4.75 -0.47 -2.43
C ALA A 216 5.33 -1.83 -2.03
N LEU A 217 5.79 -2.62 -3.00
CA LEU A 217 6.43 -3.91 -2.70
C LEU A 217 7.75 -3.74 -1.93
N LEU A 218 8.55 -2.73 -2.27
CA LEU A 218 9.76 -2.39 -1.52
C LEU A 218 9.43 -2.00 -0.09
N THR A 219 8.37 -1.23 0.12
CA THR A 219 7.86 -0.86 1.45
C THR A 219 7.53 -2.12 2.23
N PHE A 220 6.72 -3.01 1.65
CA PHE A 220 6.34 -4.28 2.28
C PHE A 220 7.57 -5.09 2.73
N ILE A 221 8.51 -5.36 1.81
CA ILE A 221 9.72 -6.16 2.10
C ILE A 221 10.63 -5.46 3.12
N SER A 222 10.83 -4.15 2.98
CA SER A 222 11.69 -3.39 3.90
C SER A 222 11.17 -3.34 5.34
N ARG A 223 9.88 -3.60 5.53
CA ARG A 223 9.22 -3.76 6.82
C ARG A 223 9.18 -5.21 7.31
N ASN A 224 10.06 -6.06 6.78
CA ASN A 224 10.13 -7.49 7.04
C ASN A 224 8.87 -8.28 6.62
N GLY A 225 8.08 -7.74 5.70
CA GLY A 225 6.99 -8.48 5.07
C GLY A 225 7.53 -9.70 4.33
N LYS A 226 6.83 -10.84 4.47
CA LYS A 226 7.18 -12.09 3.80
C LYS A 226 6.28 -12.32 2.60
N ILE A 227 6.87 -12.70 1.49
CA ILE A 227 6.19 -13.23 0.30
C ILE A 227 6.30 -14.76 0.34
N GLU A 228 5.15 -15.43 0.29
CA GLU A 228 4.99 -16.88 0.23
C GLU A 228 4.69 -17.35 -1.19
N ASN A 229 4.84 -18.66 -1.43
CA ASN A 229 4.61 -19.28 -2.73
C ASN A 229 5.40 -18.63 -3.87
N THR A 230 6.61 -18.15 -3.57
CA THR A 230 7.46 -17.49 -4.54
C THR A 230 7.99 -18.47 -5.59
N PRO A 231 8.00 -18.09 -6.87
CA PRO A 231 8.71 -18.84 -7.89
C PRO A 231 10.21 -18.86 -7.57
N LYS A 232 10.91 -19.92 -7.98
CA LYS A 232 12.37 -19.98 -7.85
C LYS A 232 13.04 -19.05 -8.86
N GLU A 233 12.40 -18.87 -10.01
CA GLU A 233 12.93 -18.11 -11.12
C GLU A 233 11.83 -17.31 -11.85
N VAL A 234 12.18 -16.08 -12.24
CA VAL A 234 11.36 -15.17 -13.03
C VAL A 234 12.18 -14.53 -14.15
N PHE A 235 11.60 -14.47 -15.35
CA PHE A 235 12.13 -13.72 -16.48
C PHE A 235 11.24 -12.53 -16.81
N PHE A 236 11.82 -11.33 -16.85
CA PHE A 236 11.18 -10.15 -17.43
C PHE A 236 11.62 -9.98 -18.88
N ILE A 237 10.67 -10.03 -19.80
CA ILE A 237 10.87 -9.92 -21.24
C ILE A 237 10.38 -8.56 -21.69
N LYS A 238 11.28 -7.75 -22.26
CA LYS A 238 10.99 -6.38 -22.66
C LYS A 238 11.56 -6.06 -24.05
N PRO A 239 11.01 -5.08 -24.77
CA PRO A 239 11.62 -4.66 -26.02
C PRO A 239 12.95 -3.93 -25.73
N LYS A 240 13.95 -4.08 -26.60
CA LYS A 240 15.24 -3.39 -26.47
C LYS A 240 15.11 -1.84 -26.57
N SER A 241 14.04 -1.37 -27.21
CA SER A 241 13.63 0.03 -27.32
C SER A 241 12.10 0.10 -27.29
N PHE A 242 11.50 1.14 -26.72
CA PHE A 242 10.03 1.33 -26.78
C PHE A 242 9.57 2.10 -28.02
N SER A 243 10.51 2.69 -28.79
CA SER A 243 10.17 3.45 -29.98
C SER A 243 9.53 2.55 -31.05
N GLY A 244 8.30 2.87 -31.47
CA GLY A 244 7.56 2.08 -32.48
C GLY A 244 6.81 0.86 -31.94
N VAL A 245 6.81 0.63 -30.62
CA VAL A 245 5.91 -0.34 -29.97
C VAL A 245 4.51 0.27 -29.89
N SER A 246 3.49 -0.52 -30.25
CA SER A 246 2.10 -0.04 -30.35
C SER A 246 1.28 -0.19 -29.08
N GLU A 247 1.77 -0.99 -28.13
CA GLU A 247 1.06 -1.38 -26.91
C GLU A 247 1.66 -0.66 -25.69
N SER A 248 0.82 -0.31 -24.72
CA SER A 248 1.18 0.43 -23.50
C SER A 248 1.65 -0.47 -22.37
N PHE A 249 2.44 -1.49 -22.69
CA PHE A 249 3.09 -2.36 -21.70
C PHE A 249 4.59 -2.03 -21.60
N SER A 250 5.19 -2.35 -20.46
CA SER A 250 6.62 -2.20 -20.20
C SER A 250 7.35 -3.55 -20.18
N ALA A 251 6.70 -4.64 -19.79
CA ALA A 251 7.30 -5.97 -19.70
C ALA A 251 6.27 -7.11 -19.73
N ILE A 252 6.74 -8.30 -20.11
CA ILE A 252 6.10 -9.59 -19.81
C ILE A 252 6.91 -10.27 -18.71
N MET A 253 6.25 -10.82 -17.70
CA MET A 253 6.85 -11.73 -16.74
C MET A 253 6.53 -13.17 -17.12
N LEU A 254 7.54 -14.03 -17.10
CA LEU A 254 7.41 -15.49 -17.12
C LEU A 254 7.98 -16.04 -15.81
N ASP A 255 7.16 -16.74 -15.03
CA ASP A 255 7.63 -17.46 -13.83
C ASP A 255 7.95 -18.94 -14.13
N ASP A 256 8.59 -19.62 -13.17
CA ASP A 256 8.97 -21.04 -13.28
C ASP A 256 7.79 -22.03 -13.27
N ASN A 257 6.57 -21.55 -13.01
CA ASN A 257 5.32 -22.30 -13.16
C ASN A 257 4.72 -22.15 -14.56
N GLY A 258 5.31 -21.31 -15.42
CA GLY A 258 4.84 -21.06 -16.79
C GLY A 258 3.77 -19.97 -16.89
N ASN A 259 3.53 -19.19 -15.84
CA ASN A 259 2.57 -18.07 -15.88
C ASN A 259 3.16 -16.91 -16.69
N LEU A 260 2.36 -16.38 -17.63
CA LEU A 260 2.73 -15.26 -18.51
C LEU A 260 1.86 -14.05 -18.24
N GLU A 261 2.43 -13.04 -17.59
CA GLU A 261 1.74 -11.81 -17.19
C GLU A 261 2.34 -10.58 -17.87
N THR A 262 1.52 -9.58 -18.18
CA THR A 262 1.95 -8.30 -18.78
C THR A 262 1.79 -7.16 -17.80
N PHE A 263 2.72 -6.20 -17.82
CA PHE A 263 2.73 -5.04 -16.93
C PHE A 263 2.76 -3.75 -17.73
N ALA A 264 2.00 -2.74 -17.32
CA ALA A 264 1.84 -1.48 -18.05
C ALA A 264 3.03 -0.52 -17.86
N ALA A 265 3.45 -0.30 -16.62
CA ALA A 265 4.40 0.74 -16.23
C ALA A 265 5.51 0.23 -15.29
N LEU A 266 5.83 -1.06 -15.35
CA LEU A 266 6.84 -1.70 -14.51
C LEU A 266 8.26 -1.13 -14.71
N ASN A 267 8.88 -0.69 -13.62
CA ASN A 267 10.30 -0.41 -13.51
C ASN A 267 11.09 -1.72 -13.34
N THR A 268 11.46 -2.32 -14.48
CA THR A 268 12.15 -3.62 -14.51
C THR A 268 13.46 -3.62 -13.71
N ASP A 269 14.17 -2.51 -13.68
CA ASP A 269 15.51 -2.46 -13.07
C ASP A 269 15.39 -2.46 -11.54
N LEU A 270 14.36 -1.81 -10.99
CA LEU A 270 14.06 -1.82 -9.57
C LEU A 270 13.52 -3.19 -9.12
N ILE A 271 12.56 -3.75 -9.85
CA ILE A 271 11.94 -5.02 -9.44
C ILE A 271 12.91 -6.20 -9.54
N VAL A 272 13.77 -6.24 -10.56
CA VAL A 272 14.82 -7.27 -10.69
C VAL A 272 15.77 -7.21 -9.49
N GLN A 273 16.18 -6.02 -9.06
CA GLN A 273 17.01 -5.88 -7.86
C GLN A 273 16.28 -6.33 -6.59
N LEU A 274 15.00 -5.98 -6.47
CA LEU A 274 14.18 -6.32 -5.32
C LEU A 274 13.96 -7.83 -5.23
N PHE A 275 13.54 -8.49 -6.30
CA PHE A 275 13.34 -9.94 -6.35
C PHE A 275 14.63 -10.71 -6.07
N ASN A 276 15.74 -10.34 -6.70
CA ASN A 276 17.02 -11.00 -6.45
C ASN A 276 17.49 -10.86 -4.99
N ARG A 277 17.26 -9.69 -4.35
CA ARG A 277 17.57 -9.49 -2.93
C ARG A 277 16.64 -10.26 -2.00
N TYR A 278 15.39 -10.46 -2.42
CA TYR A 278 14.44 -11.29 -1.68
C TYR A 278 14.73 -12.79 -1.80
N GLY A 279 15.47 -13.21 -2.84
CA GLY A 279 15.87 -14.59 -3.09
C GLY A 279 15.21 -15.25 -4.30
N ILE A 280 14.46 -14.49 -5.10
CA ILE A 280 13.85 -14.96 -6.35
C ILE A 280 14.83 -14.67 -7.49
N LYS A 281 15.34 -15.72 -8.14
CA LYS A 281 16.29 -15.54 -9.24
C LYS A 281 15.60 -14.84 -10.41
N THR A 282 16.01 -13.61 -10.70
CA THR A 282 15.31 -12.77 -11.67
C THR A 282 16.25 -12.23 -12.72
N GLU A 283 15.90 -12.43 -13.99
CA GLU A 283 16.68 -11.99 -15.15
C GLU A 283 15.81 -11.19 -16.13
N THR A 284 16.45 -10.34 -16.93
CA THR A 284 15.78 -9.59 -17.99
C THR A 284 16.25 -10.06 -19.35
N ILE A 285 15.31 -10.35 -20.26
CA ILE A 285 15.56 -10.67 -21.65
C ILE A 285 15.08 -9.48 -22.49
N SER A 286 16.01 -8.84 -23.18
CA SER A 286 15.69 -7.71 -24.06
C SER A 286 15.66 -8.18 -25.50
N LEU A 287 14.53 -8.02 -26.18
CA LEU A 287 14.35 -8.50 -27.56
C LEU A 287 14.65 -7.39 -28.59
N LYS A 288 15.33 -7.76 -29.67
CA LYS A 288 15.51 -6.96 -30.89
C LYS A 288 14.64 -7.46 -32.04
N GLU A 289 14.16 -8.70 -31.94
CA GLU A 289 13.31 -9.36 -32.91
C GLU A 289 12.18 -10.11 -32.22
N VAL A 290 10.98 -10.07 -32.82
CA VAL A 290 9.85 -10.91 -32.45
C VAL A 290 9.34 -11.58 -33.71
N PHE A 291 9.33 -12.91 -33.73
CA PHE A 291 8.94 -13.69 -34.90
C PHE A 291 7.72 -14.57 -34.62
N THR A 292 6.75 -14.55 -35.51
CA THR A 292 5.56 -15.42 -35.48
C THR A 292 5.31 -15.97 -36.87
N ASP A 293 5.00 -17.27 -36.99
CA ASP A 293 4.72 -17.84 -38.32
C ASP A 293 3.42 -17.28 -38.94
N GLU A 294 2.47 -16.86 -38.10
CA GLU A 294 1.15 -16.34 -38.54
C GLU A 294 1.13 -14.83 -38.80
N THR A 295 1.71 -14.04 -37.89
CA THR A 295 1.56 -12.56 -37.86
C THR A 295 2.79 -11.80 -38.36
N GLY A 296 3.76 -12.52 -38.93
CA GLY A 296 5.00 -11.97 -39.46
C GLY A 296 6.05 -11.71 -38.37
N SER A 297 6.94 -10.77 -38.65
CA SER A 297 8.02 -10.40 -37.72
C SER A 297 8.00 -8.92 -37.37
N CYS A 298 8.45 -8.62 -36.15
CA CYS A 298 8.89 -7.29 -35.78
C CYS A 298 10.40 -7.29 -35.58
N SER A 299 11.05 -6.21 -36.00
CA SER A 299 12.48 -6.02 -35.75
C SER A 299 12.80 -4.54 -35.52
N LEU A 300 13.93 -4.27 -34.89
CA LEU A 300 14.48 -2.92 -34.80
C LEU A 300 15.12 -2.47 -36.11
N ASP A 301 14.86 -1.24 -36.52
CA ASP A 301 15.63 -0.57 -37.55
C ASP A 301 16.97 -0.03 -36.99
N PRO A 302 17.89 0.44 -37.86
CA PRO A 302 19.15 1.03 -37.40
C PRO A 302 19.00 2.26 -36.50
N ALA A 303 17.84 2.92 -36.50
CA ALA A 303 17.54 4.04 -35.62
C ALA A 303 16.93 3.59 -34.27
N GLY A 304 16.84 2.29 -34.02
CA GLY A 304 16.29 1.73 -32.79
C GLY A 304 14.77 1.86 -32.68
N ARG A 305 14.06 1.97 -33.81
CA ARG A 305 12.59 1.97 -33.86
C ARG A 305 12.06 0.65 -34.37
N TRP A 306 11.05 0.12 -33.70
CA TRP A 306 10.35 -1.08 -34.13
C TRP A 306 9.50 -0.86 -35.36
N TYR A 307 9.52 -1.85 -36.24
CA TYR A 307 8.61 -1.97 -37.37
C TYR A 307 8.18 -3.42 -37.52
N GLN A 308 6.99 -3.63 -38.09
CA GLN A 308 6.46 -4.94 -38.45
C GLN A 308 6.63 -5.19 -39.95
N LEU A 309 6.99 -6.42 -40.33
CA LEU A 309 7.05 -6.91 -41.69
C LEU A 309 5.86 -7.83 -41.97
N ILE A 310 4.94 -7.39 -42.83
CA ILE A 310 3.79 -8.18 -43.28
C ILE A 310 3.82 -8.23 -44.81
N GLY A 311 3.96 -9.44 -45.38
CA GLY A 311 3.96 -9.62 -46.84
C GLY A 311 5.01 -8.77 -47.57
N GLY A 312 6.19 -8.57 -46.95
CA GLY A 312 7.29 -7.74 -47.48
C GLY A 312 7.13 -6.22 -47.27
N ARG A 313 6.01 -5.75 -46.70
CA ARG A 313 5.78 -4.33 -46.40
C ARG A 313 6.19 -4.01 -44.96
N LYS A 314 6.90 -2.88 -44.79
CA LYS A 314 7.28 -2.34 -43.49
C LYS A 314 6.19 -1.42 -42.94
N ILE A 315 5.69 -1.73 -41.75
CA ILE A 315 4.71 -0.92 -41.02
C ILE A 315 5.39 -0.41 -39.74
N ARG A 316 5.42 0.91 -39.50
CA ARG A 316 6.10 1.53 -38.35
C ARG A 316 5.27 1.46 -37.05
N ASN A 317 4.73 0.29 -36.79
CA ASN A 317 3.90 -0.03 -35.64
C ASN A 317 4.09 -1.52 -35.33
N CYS A 318 4.68 -1.85 -34.18
CA CYS A 318 4.87 -3.24 -33.78
C CYS A 318 3.98 -3.58 -32.57
N PRO A 319 3.06 -4.55 -32.70
CA PRO A 319 2.33 -5.12 -31.58
C PRO A 319 3.21 -6.12 -30.81
N PHE A 320 4.29 -5.57 -30.22
CA PHE A 320 5.39 -6.31 -29.62
C PHE A 320 4.95 -7.33 -28.56
N PHE A 321 4.10 -6.94 -27.61
CA PHE A 321 3.77 -7.78 -26.46
C PHE A 321 2.83 -8.91 -26.86
N SER A 322 1.80 -8.62 -27.65
CA SER A 322 0.93 -9.66 -28.19
C SER A 322 1.68 -10.66 -29.07
N MET A 323 2.57 -10.19 -29.96
CA MET A 323 3.41 -11.07 -30.78
C MET A 323 4.43 -11.85 -29.94
N THR A 324 5.02 -11.23 -28.91
CA THR A 324 5.98 -11.91 -28.03
C THR A 324 5.31 -13.06 -27.28
N ARG A 325 4.09 -12.86 -26.75
CA ARG A 325 3.34 -13.95 -26.11
C ARG A 325 3.08 -15.11 -27.07
N LYS A 326 2.71 -14.83 -28.32
CA LYS A 326 2.56 -15.87 -29.36
C LYS A 326 3.88 -16.56 -29.68
N MET A 327 4.96 -15.78 -29.82
CA MET A 327 6.30 -16.30 -30.09
C MET A 327 6.78 -17.24 -28.98
N LEU A 328 6.55 -16.90 -27.71
CA LEU A 328 6.88 -17.73 -26.56
C LEU A 328 6.07 -19.03 -26.57
N LYS A 329 4.75 -18.95 -26.75
CA LYS A 329 3.87 -20.12 -26.84
C LYS A 329 4.26 -21.08 -27.96
N ASN A 330 4.64 -20.56 -29.13
CA ASN A 330 4.99 -21.38 -30.30
C ASN A 330 6.48 -21.73 -30.37
N ARG A 331 7.28 -21.28 -29.40
CA ARG A 331 8.75 -21.45 -29.35
C ARG A 331 9.47 -20.90 -30.57
N ASN A 332 8.91 -19.84 -31.16
CA ASN A 332 9.46 -19.21 -32.34
C ASN A 332 10.71 -18.35 -32.07
N TYR A 333 10.97 -18.04 -30.79
CA TYR A 333 12.19 -17.35 -30.37
C TYR A 333 13.46 -18.12 -30.74
N LEU A 334 13.41 -19.45 -30.87
CA LEU A 334 14.56 -20.28 -31.29
C LEU A 334 15.12 -19.87 -32.66
N LYS A 335 14.31 -19.21 -33.50
CA LYS A 335 14.68 -18.75 -34.84
C LYS A 335 15.23 -17.31 -34.85
N THR A 336 15.23 -16.64 -33.70
CA THR A 336 15.57 -15.21 -33.60
C THR A 336 17.05 -14.99 -33.28
N VAL A 337 17.56 -13.81 -33.62
CA VAL A 337 18.94 -13.41 -33.26
C VAL A 337 19.14 -13.36 -31.75
N ASP A 338 18.09 -12.98 -31.01
CA ASP A 338 18.14 -12.81 -29.56
C ASP A 338 18.39 -14.13 -28.83
N PHE A 339 17.91 -15.25 -29.38
CA PHE A 339 18.21 -16.59 -28.84
C PHE A 339 19.71 -16.90 -28.87
N VAL A 340 20.39 -16.56 -29.96
CA VAL A 340 21.84 -16.78 -30.10
C VAL A 340 22.61 -15.86 -29.15
N GLU A 341 22.24 -14.58 -29.10
CA GLU A 341 22.93 -13.57 -28.27
C GLU A 341 22.73 -13.78 -26.77
N GLN A 342 21.56 -14.25 -26.34
CA GLN A 342 21.17 -14.44 -24.94
C GLN A 342 20.93 -15.93 -24.60
N ASN A 343 21.69 -16.83 -25.24
CA ASN A 343 21.48 -18.28 -25.23
C ASN A 343 21.28 -18.86 -23.82
N THR A 344 22.10 -18.50 -22.84
CA THR A 344 22.01 -19.02 -21.46
C THR A 344 20.63 -18.74 -20.84
N ASN A 345 20.10 -17.53 -21.02
CA ASN A 345 18.82 -17.13 -20.45
C ASN A 345 17.67 -17.79 -21.21
N PHE A 346 17.77 -17.82 -22.55
CA PHE A 346 16.76 -18.45 -23.39
C PHE A 346 16.67 -19.96 -23.21
N VAL A 347 17.78 -20.68 -22.99
CA VAL A 347 17.76 -22.13 -22.73
C VAL A 347 16.94 -22.42 -21.47
N ARG A 348 17.14 -21.65 -20.41
CA ARG A 348 16.42 -21.82 -19.14
C ARG A 348 14.95 -21.40 -19.25
N LEU A 349 14.68 -20.30 -19.95
CA LEU A 349 13.32 -19.90 -20.31
C LEU A 349 12.60 -20.99 -21.15
N ASP A 350 13.31 -21.62 -22.09
CA ASP A 350 12.77 -22.67 -22.96
C ASP A 350 12.44 -23.94 -22.17
N GLU A 351 13.21 -24.29 -21.15
CA GLU A 351 12.89 -25.39 -20.23
C GLU A 351 11.55 -25.17 -19.51
N ILE A 352 11.31 -23.96 -19.00
CA ILE A 352 10.04 -23.58 -18.36
C ILE A 352 8.89 -23.70 -19.37
N ILE A 353 9.04 -23.13 -20.56
CA ILE A 353 8.01 -23.14 -21.61
C ILE A 353 7.64 -24.57 -22.03
N ARG A 354 8.63 -25.45 -22.24
CA ARG A 354 8.40 -26.85 -22.59
C ARG A 354 7.64 -27.60 -21.50
N LYS A 355 7.99 -27.35 -20.23
CA LYS A 355 7.46 -28.10 -19.10
C LYS A 355 6.02 -27.69 -18.76
N HIS A 356 5.69 -26.41 -18.88
CA HIS A 356 4.45 -25.86 -18.32
C HIS A 356 3.53 -25.22 -19.37
N VAL A 357 4.08 -24.41 -20.27
CA VAL A 357 3.28 -23.61 -21.21
C VAL A 357 2.71 -24.47 -22.35
N LEU A 358 3.50 -25.42 -22.86
CA LEU A 358 3.05 -26.28 -23.96
C LEU A 358 2.11 -27.41 -23.52
N LYS A 359 2.27 -27.95 -22.31
CA LYS A 359 1.42 -29.06 -21.82
C LYS A 359 -0.03 -28.63 -21.60
N GLY A 360 -0.25 -27.39 -21.14
CA GLY A 360 -1.60 -26.83 -21.00
C GLY A 360 -2.34 -26.54 -22.33
N SER A 361 -1.69 -26.74 -23.49
CA SER A 361 -2.29 -26.53 -24.81
C SER A 361 -2.74 -27.82 -25.51
N VAL A 362 -2.45 -28.99 -24.94
CA VAL A 362 -2.71 -30.30 -25.56
C VAL A 362 -3.84 -31.07 -24.86
N ASP A 363 -4.19 -30.71 -23.62
CA ASP A 363 -5.26 -31.35 -22.83
C ASP A 363 -6.54 -30.47 -22.71
N GLY A 364 -6.81 -29.64 -23.73
CA GLY A 364 -8.03 -28.84 -23.86
C GLY A 364 -9.08 -29.50 -24.76
#